data_AF-A0A2S5B661-F1
#
_entry.id   AF-A0A2S5B661-F1
#
_cell.length_a   1.000
_cell.length_b   1.000
_cell.length_c   1.000
_cell.angle_alpha   90.00
_cell.angle_beta   90.00
_cell.angle_gamma   90.00
#
_symmetry.space_group_name_H-M   'P 1'
#
loop_
_entity.id
_entity.type
_entity.pdbx_description
1 polymer ?
#
loop_
_entity_poly.entity_id
_entity_poly.type
_entity_poly.pdbx_seq_one_letter_code
_entity_poly.pdbx_strand_id
1 'polypeptide(L)'
;MHGVRRQRRAPPSEPEDAVQARRDLEQRRIGEYTQLCDSLYAKRASGDADDGAFDLTTRVLTLNPEFQSAWGFRRRILQKRLEQDSDDAARQNRLEADLQLTNAGLQRNPKNYSVWEHRKWVLDNMPAADWNGELMLVELYLKKDGRNFHTWDYRRYIMANLLVDAQDSATNAPNDQARKSRPTVQSELAFTTRKISENFSNFSAWHYRTKLLARQWSEKGLTETDPERVASLDQEFELVRQALWSDPNDQSAWLYHRWLIGQGTQKRLRLEIADCEQLLEEEPDCRWVLDSLVTYKRKLALQLEQEADGATGEADHLKMDCIGMLQRLQEVDPMRRARYADICYALWLRPDDDQLDEELSRLIEHLADQTGDGPTFLPHVTLLSGISSDTPQDQLEEQLRAAVRDWASDAPRGLELCLEGVDTRTPRFFQFMFAHVEANAHLLSLRAAVRAALLPDQKDKPDDYMPHLSLAYGTQGAQELIDSLTLNEGASEDTRATRDGPRRWEHTGRTFRVTGVELWACVLVTCDPAVKQILLQLDENSGRRRFIISDLDETHVLISPDAVERVRQ
;
A
#
# COMPACT_ATOMS: atom_id res chain seq x y z
N MET A 1 -12.46 17.49 18.72
CA MET A 1 -12.59 17.80 17.26
C MET A 1 -13.89 17.21 16.74
N HIS A 2 -14.97 18.01 16.68
CA HIS A 2 -16.24 17.55 16.12
C HIS A 2 -16.25 17.75 14.60
N GLY A 3 -16.78 16.78 13.86
CA GLY A 3 -17.04 16.98 12.44
C GLY A 3 -17.89 18.24 12.26
N VAL A 4 -17.42 19.17 11.42
CA VAL A 4 -18.16 20.38 11.09
C VAL A 4 -19.50 19.92 10.53
N ARG A 5 -20.61 20.27 11.19
CA ARG A 5 -21.94 20.05 10.62
C ARG A 5 -21.92 20.74 9.25
N ARG A 6 -21.98 19.96 8.16
CA ARG A 6 -22.25 20.54 6.84
C ARG A 6 -23.48 21.42 7.01
N GLN A 7 -23.32 22.73 6.88
CA GLN A 7 -24.48 23.60 6.77
C GLN A 7 -25.27 23.04 5.58
N ARG A 8 -26.46 22.50 5.84
CA ARG A 8 -27.45 22.33 4.76
C ARG A 8 -27.47 23.68 4.07
N ARG A 9 -27.28 23.70 2.74
CA ARG A 9 -27.44 24.90 1.88
C ARG A 9 -28.44 25.83 2.54
N ALA A 10 -28.03 27.09 2.78
CA ALA A 10 -28.80 28.06 3.55
C ALA A 10 -30.29 27.87 3.26
N PRO A 11 -31.13 27.55 4.26
CA PRO A 11 -32.57 27.52 4.04
C PRO A 11 -32.98 28.90 3.50
N PRO A 12 -34.02 28.99 2.65
CA PRO A 12 -34.44 30.25 2.05
C PRO A 12 -34.62 31.28 3.18
N SER A 13 -33.79 32.33 3.14
CA SER A 13 -33.72 33.47 4.06
C SER A 13 -34.28 33.19 5.47
N GLU A 14 -33.47 32.54 6.33
CA GLU A 14 -33.69 32.66 7.78
C GLU A 14 -33.77 34.18 8.10
N PRO A 15 -34.83 34.66 8.77
CA PRO A 15 -34.94 36.08 9.13
C PRO A 15 -33.67 36.54 9.87
N GLU A 16 -33.13 37.72 9.51
CA GLU A 16 -31.90 38.24 10.12
C GLU A 16 -31.99 38.26 11.65
N ASP A 17 -33.17 38.57 12.19
CA ASP A 17 -33.47 38.54 13.63
C ASP A 17 -33.27 37.16 14.26
N ALA A 18 -33.64 36.08 13.57
CA ALA A 18 -33.48 34.71 14.06
C ALA A 18 -32.01 34.27 14.04
N VAL A 19 -31.26 34.69 13.02
CA VAL A 19 -29.80 34.47 12.95
C VAL A 19 -29.09 35.24 14.05
N GLN A 20 -29.47 36.49 14.28
CA GLN A 20 -28.89 37.33 15.32
C GLN A 20 -29.22 36.80 16.72
N ALA A 21 -30.47 36.41 16.98
CA ALA A 21 -30.86 35.79 18.25
C ALA A 21 -30.08 34.49 18.55
N ARG A 22 -29.81 33.66 17.53
CA ARG A 22 -28.97 32.46 17.67
C ARG A 22 -27.52 32.83 18.02
N ARG A 23 -26.94 33.83 17.34
CA ARG A 23 -25.60 34.34 17.64
C ARG A 23 -25.50 34.90 19.05
N ASP A 24 -26.48 35.70 19.48
CA ASP A 24 -26.50 36.28 20.82
C ASP A 24 -26.61 35.19 21.89
N LEU A 25 -27.42 34.16 21.67
CA LEU A 25 -27.51 33.00 22.56
C LEU A 25 -26.19 32.22 22.62
N GLU A 26 -25.53 31.99 21.48
CA GLU A 26 -24.22 31.35 21.43
C GLU A 26 -23.14 32.19 22.14
N GLN A 27 -23.11 33.50 21.93
CA GLN A 27 -22.19 34.41 22.63
C GLN A 27 -22.40 34.40 24.14
N ARG A 28 -23.65 34.40 24.62
CA ARG A 28 -23.95 34.27 26.06
C ARG A 28 -23.42 32.95 26.62
N ARG A 29 -23.68 31.83 25.93
CA ARG A 29 -23.18 30.51 26.32
C ARG A 29 -21.64 30.45 26.34
N ILE A 30 -20.98 31.07 25.37
CA ILE A 30 -19.52 31.17 25.34
C ILE A 30 -19.04 31.99 26.53
N GLY A 31 -19.65 33.14 26.81
CA GLY A 31 -19.29 33.98 27.96
C GLY A 31 -19.43 33.23 29.30
N GLU A 32 -20.56 32.54 29.51
CA GLU A 32 -20.79 31.70 30.69
C GLU A 32 -19.75 30.58 30.82
N TYR A 33 -19.42 29.91 29.72
CA TYR A 33 -18.42 28.85 29.70
C TYR A 33 -17.01 29.37 29.98
N THR A 34 -16.63 30.51 29.41
CA THR A 34 -15.33 31.16 29.66
C THR A 34 -15.19 31.55 31.12
N GLN A 35 -16.20 32.18 31.72
CA GLN A 35 -16.19 32.52 33.16
C GLN A 35 -16.05 31.27 34.04
N LEU A 36 -16.69 30.17 33.65
CA LEU A 36 -16.59 28.91 34.36
C LEU A 36 -15.18 28.32 34.28
N CYS A 37 -14.54 28.38 33.11
CA CYS A 37 -13.15 27.97 32.91
C CYS A 37 -12.17 28.85 33.71
N ASP A 38 -12.36 30.17 33.72
CA ASP A 38 -11.52 31.09 34.50
C ASP A 38 -11.61 30.79 36.00
N SER A 39 -12.82 30.53 36.50
CA SER A 39 -13.05 30.12 37.89
C SER A 39 -12.37 28.79 38.22
N LEU A 40 -12.40 27.82 37.29
CA LEU A 40 -11.70 26.54 37.44
C LEU A 40 -10.18 26.74 37.51
N TYR A 41 -9.61 27.60 36.64
CA TYR A 41 -8.19 27.89 36.64
C TYR A 41 -7.74 28.61 37.91
N ALA A 42 -8.53 29.58 38.39
CA ALA A 42 -8.25 30.28 39.64
C ALA A 42 -8.21 29.31 40.84
N LYS A 43 -9.22 28.44 40.97
CA LYS A 43 -9.25 27.38 41.99
C LYS A 43 -8.10 26.38 41.87
N ARG A 44 -7.74 26.00 40.64
CA ARG A 44 -6.57 25.13 40.40
C ARG A 44 -5.28 25.80 40.84
N ALA A 45 -5.13 27.10 40.62
CA ALA A 45 -3.93 27.87 40.96
C ALA A 45 -3.78 28.08 42.47
N SER A 46 -4.87 28.24 43.22
CA SER A 46 -4.82 28.30 44.69
C SER A 46 -4.46 26.96 45.33
N GLY A 47 -4.60 25.85 44.60
CA GLY A 47 -4.37 24.50 45.13
C GLY A 47 -5.53 23.95 45.95
N ASP A 48 -6.65 24.68 46.01
CA ASP A 48 -7.85 24.30 46.75
C ASP A 48 -8.54 23.10 46.09
N ALA A 49 -8.62 21.98 46.82
CA ALA A 49 -9.25 20.74 46.38
C ALA A 49 -10.56 20.46 47.16
N ASP A 50 -11.33 21.52 47.41
CA ASP A 50 -12.60 21.47 48.17
C ASP A 50 -13.79 20.96 47.33
N ASP A 51 -14.98 20.89 47.93
CA ASP A 51 -16.24 20.53 47.24
C ASP A 51 -16.59 21.50 46.12
N GLY A 52 -16.34 22.80 46.32
CA GLY A 52 -16.55 23.80 45.28
C GLY A 52 -15.69 23.55 44.03
N ALA A 53 -14.42 23.19 44.20
CA ALA A 53 -13.51 22.84 43.11
C ALA A 53 -13.98 21.57 42.39
N PHE A 54 -14.48 20.58 43.12
CA PHE A 54 -15.03 19.36 42.53
C PHE A 54 -16.28 19.64 41.70
N ASP A 55 -17.23 20.42 42.22
CA ASP A 55 -18.46 20.81 41.51
C ASP A 55 -18.18 21.65 40.27
N LEU A 56 -17.17 22.54 40.34
CA LEU A 56 -16.69 23.28 39.18
C LEU A 56 -16.18 22.33 38.09
N THR A 57 -15.39 21.31 38.44
CA THR A 57 -14.95 20.31 37.44
C THR A 57 -16.14 19.58 36.82
N THR A 58 -17.15 19.20 37.61
CA THR A 58 -18.37 18.55 37.10
C THR A 58 -19.06 19.43 36.07
N ARG A 59 -19.35 20.70 36.42
CA ARG A 59 -20.04 21.65 35.54
C ARG A 59 -19.29 21.86 34.22
N VAL A 60 -17.97 22.06 34.30
CA VAL A 60 -17.14 22.27 33.11
C VAL A 60 -17.16 21.04 32.21
N LEU A 61 -17.04 19.84 32.78
CA LEU A 61 -16.97 18.59 32.03
C LEU A 61 -18.31 18.15 31.45
N THR A 62 -19.42 18.47 32.12
CA THR A 62 -20.77 18.30 31.56
C THR A 62 -20.96 19.16 30.30
N LEU A 63 -20.45 20.39 30.31
CA LEU A 63 -20.52 21.29 29.16
C LEU A 63 -19.53 20.90 28.05
N ASN A 64 -18.29 20.59 28.41
CA ASN A 64 -17.22 20.22 27.50
C ASN A 64 -16.39 19.05 28.05
N PRO A 65 -16.74 17.80 27.69
CA PRO A 65 -16.00 16.63 28.14
C PRO A 65 -14.62 16.49 27.45
N GLU A 66 -14.29 17.29 26.42
CA GLU A 66 -12.95 17.30 25.79
C GLU A 66 -11.94 18.14 26.61
N PHE A 67 -12.37 18.84 27.66
CA PHE A 67 -11.49 19.74 28.40
C PHE A 67 -10.54 19.01 29.37
N GLN A 68 -9.40 18.56 28.84
CA GLN A 68 -8.41 17.73 29.53
C GLN A 68 -7.90 18.31 30.85
N SER A 69 -7.73 19.63 30.95
CA SER A 69 -7.27 20.28 32.19
C SER A 69 -8.24 20.07 33.36
N ALA A 70 -9.55 20.06 33.10
CA ALA A 70 -10.55 19.79 34.13
C ALA A 70 -10.50 18.35 34.61
N TRP A 71 -10.32 17.37 33.71
CA TRP A 71 -10.14 15.97 34.09
C TRP A 71 -8.90 15.76 34.97
N GLY A 72 -7.77 16.39 34.62
CA GLY A 72 -6.55 16.31 35.43
C GLY A 72 -6.68 16.98 36.80
N PHE A 73 -7.46 18.05 36.91
CA PHE A 73 -7.77 18.65 38.21
C PHE A 73 -8.73 17.78 39.03
N ARG A 74 -9.78 17.24 38.40
CA ARG A 74 -10.73 16.33 39.02
C ARG A 74 -10.06 15.10 39.62
N ARG A 75 -9.14 14.45 38.89
CA ARG A 75 -8.39 13.30 39.41
C ARG A 75 -7.58 13.63 40.67
N ARG A 76 -6.92 14.79 40.70
CA ARG A 76 -6.17 15.23 41.90
C ARG A 76 -7.09 15.47 43.11
N ILE A 77 -8.28 16.01 42.88
CA ILE A 77 -9.29 16.20 43.93
C ILE A 77 -9.79 14.84 44.40
N LEU A 78 -10.16 13.93 43.48
CA LEU A 78 -10.64 12.59 43.80
C LEU A 78 -9.60 11.78 44.57
N GLN A 79 -8.33 11.81 44.15
CA GLN A 79 -7.25 11.10 44.85
C GLN A 79 -7.17 11.49 46.32
N LYS A 80 -7.19 12.79 46.64
CA LYS A 80 -7.22 13.28 48.03
C LYS A 80 -8.47 12.80 48.80
N ARG A 81 -9.62 12.71 48.13
CA ARG A 81 -10.87 12.23 48.76
C ARG A 81 -10.82 10.73 49.03
N LEU A 82 -10.28 9.94 48.10
CA LEU A 82 -10.13 8.49 48.26
C LEU A 82 -9.18 8.13 49.42
N GLU A 83 -8.14 8.95 49.64
CA GLU A 83 -7.26 8.84 50.81
C GLU A 83 -7.98 9.11 52.14
N GLN A 84 -9.05 9.92 52.12
CA GLN A 84 -9.86 10.30 53.29
C GLN A 84 -11.07 9.39 53.53
N ASP A 85 -11.45 8.58 52.53
CA ASP A 85 -12.60 7.68 52.64
C ASP A 85 -12.35 6.61 53.72
N SER A 86 -13.37 6.36 54.55
CA SER A 86 -13.27 5.54 55.76
C SER A 86 -13.09 4.05 55.50
N ASP A 87 -13.59 3.56 54.37
CA ASP A 87 -13.56 2.17 53.96
C ASP A 87 -13.69 2.01 52.44
N ASP A 88 -13.55 0.79 51.95
CA ASP A 88 -13.66 0.46 50.54
C ASP A 88 -15.07 0.66 49.97
N ALA A 89 -16.12 0.58 50.79
CA ALA A 89 -17.49 0.81 50.33
C ALA A 89 -17.73 2.30 50.00
N ALA A 90 -17.19 3.20 50.83
CA ALA A 90 -17.20 4.63 50.56
C ALA A 90 -16.43 4.98 49.28
N ARG A 91 -15.24 4.38 49.09
CA ARG A 91 -14.43 4.54 47.87
C ARG A 91 -15.16 4.05 46.62
N GLN A 92 -15.75 2.85 46.72
CA GLN A 92 -16.53 2.23 45.65
C GLN A 92 -17.68 3.15 45.21
N ASN A 93 -18.53 3.60 46.15
CA ASN A 93 -19.66 4.48 45.87
C ASN A 93 -19.22 5.80 45.21
N ARG A 94 -18.09 6.38 45.65
CA ARG A 94 -17.55 7.61 45.08
C ARG A 94 -17.12 7.43 43.63
N LEU A 95 -16.45 6.33 43.32
CA LEU A 95 -15.97 6.02 41.98
C LEU A 95 -17.11 5.61 41.04
N GLU A 96 -18.10 4.87 41.53
CA GLU A 96 -19.33 4.57 40.78
C GLU A 96 -20.10 5.84 40.39
N ALA A 97 -20.20 6.81 41.31
CA ALA A 97 -20.79 8.11 41.00
C ALA A 97 -20.00 8.85 39.89
N ASP A 98 -18.66 8.71 39.89
CA ASP A 98 -17.82 9.33 38.89
C ASP A 98 -17.87 8.62 37.52
N LEU A 99 -18.11 7.30 37.50
CA LEU A 99 -18.41 6.57 36.27
C LEU A 99 -19.66 7.12 35.59
N GLN A 100 -20.66 7.62 36.32
CA GLN A 100 -21.84 8.23 35.71
C GLN A 100 -21.53 9.50 34.92
N LEU A 101 -20.54 10.30 35.37
CA LEU A 101 -20.07 11.45 34.60
C LEU A 101 -19.43 11.00 33.28
N THR A 102 -18.65 9.92 33.31
CA THR A 102 -18.08 9.36 32.08
C THR A 102 -19.16 8.77 31.17
N ASN A 103 -20.20 8.13 31.71
CA ASN A 103 -21.34 7.63 30.93
C ASN A 103 -22.02 8.75 30.14
N ALA A 104 -22.32 9.87 30.82
CA ALA A 104 -22.90 11.05 30.17
C ALA A 104 -21.97 11.62 29.08
N GLY A 105 -20.66 11.66 29.35
CA GLY A 105 -19.64 12.08 28.38
C GLY A 105 -19.59 11.20 27.12
N LEU A 106 -19.59 9.88 27.30
CA LEU A 106 -19.55 8.91 26.20
C LEU A 106 -20.85 8.87 25.39
N GLN A 107 -22.00 9.03 26.05
CA GLN A 107 -23.29 9.13 25.36
C GLN A 107 -23.32 10.35 24.41
N ARG A 108 -22.70 11.47 24.82
CA ARG A 108 -22.60 12.67 23.99
C ARG A 108 -21.53 12.56 22.90
N ASN A 109 -20.37 12.03 23.24
CA ASN A 109 -19.27 11.83 22.30
C ASN A 109 -18.48 10.54 22.64
N PRO A 110 -18.78 9.41 21.98
CA PRO A 110 -18.10 8.15 22.24
C PRO A 110 -16.66 8.09 21.68
N LYS A 111 -16.21 9.15 21.00
CA LYS A 111 -14.85 9.30 20.45
C LYS A 111 -14.03 10.34 21.21
N ASN A 112 -14.29 10.47 22.52
CA ASN A 112 -13.60 11.41 23.37
C ASN A 112 -12.49 10.71 24.17
N TYR A 113 -11.23 11.02 23.82
CA TYR A 113 -10.05 10.50 24.53
C TYR A 113 -10.11 10.74 26.04
N SER A 114 -10.40 11.97 26.47
CA SER A 114 -10.30 12.32 27.89
C SER A 114 -11.31 11.56 28.74
N VAL A 115 -12.50 11.27 28.20
CA VAL A 115 -13.52 10.50 28.91
C VAL A 115 -13.11 9.04 29.06
N TRP A 116 -12.60 8.40 28.00
CA TRP A 116 -12.11 7.03 28.06
C TRP A 116 -10.90 6.88 28.99
N GLU A 117 -9.94 7.81 28.94
CA GLU A 117 -8.79 7.83 29.85
C GLU A 117 -9.21 7.99 31.31
N HIS A 118 -10.16 8.89 31.56
CA HIS A 118 -10.67 9.09 32.91
C HIS A 118 -11.44 7.86 33.40
N ARG A 119 -12.22 7.21 32.54
CA ARG A 119 -12.94 5.97 32.89
C ARG A 119 -11.98 4.85 33.29
N LYS A 120 -10.89 4.65 32.55
CA LYS A 120 -9.81 3.70 32.92
C LYS A 120 -9.23 4.03 34.29
N TRP A 121 -8.88 5.31 34.51
CA TRP A 121 -8.36 5.75 35.81
C TRP A 121 -9.34 5.49 36.95
N VAL A 122 -10.65 5.70 36.75
CA VAL A 122 -11.66 5.39 37.76
C VAL A 122 -11.63 3.89 38.09
N LEU A 123 -11.68 3.02 37.07
CA LEU A 123 -11.64 1.56 37.27
C LEU A 123 -10.35 1.07 37.94
N ASP A 124 -9.19 1.63 37.56
CA ASP A 124 -7.89 1.30 38.17
C ASP A 124 -7.83 1.63 39.67
N ASN A 125 -8.69 2.53 40.15
CA ASN A 125 -8.75 2.94 41.57
C ASN A 125 -9.96 2.33 42.32
N MET A 126 -10.82 1.56 41.64
CA MET A 126 -11.99 0.94 42.28
C MET A 126 -11.58 -0.28 43.11
N PRO A 127 -12.07 -0.39 44.37
CA PRO A 127 -11.88 -1.62 45.15
C PRO A 127 -12.44 -2.87 44.44
N ALA A 128 -13.59 -2.73 43.75
CA ALA A 128 -14.19 -3.80 42.97
C ALA A 128 -14.80 -3.27 41.66
N ALA A 129 -14.06 -3.40 40.55
CA ALA A 129 -14.55 -3.02 39.23
C ALA A 129 -15.54 -4.05 38.63
N ASP A 130 -16.66 -3.58 38.07
CA ASP A 130 -17.62 -4.43 37.34
C ASP A 130 -17.19 -4.63 35.88
N TRP A 131 -16.22 -5.53 35.66
CA TRP A 131 -15.71 -5.84 34.33
C TRP A 131 -16.77 -6.39 33.36
N ASN A 132 -17.81 -7.05 33.85
CA ASN A 132 -18.90 -7.55 33.01
C ASN A 132 -19.76 -6.40 32.48
N GLY A 133 -20.10 -5.42 33.33
CA GLY A 133 -20.75 -4.19 32.93
C GLY A 133 -19.94 -3.42 31.87
N GLU A 134 -18.62 -3.35 32.04
CA GLU A 134 -17.72 -2.72 31.07
C GLU A 134 -17.68 -3.46 29.71
N LEU A 135 -17.71 -4.79 29.72
CA LEU A 135 -17.82 -5.59 28.50
C LEU A 135 -19.16 -5.36 27.77
N MET A 136 -20.26 -5.24 28.51
CA MET A 136 -21.57 -4.89 27.93
C MET A 136 -21.57 -3.49 27.31
N LEU A 137 -20.88 -2.53 27.95
CA LEU A 137 -20.69 -1.19 27.42
C LEU A 137 -19.89 -1.21 26.11
N VAL A 138 -18.82 -2.01 26.04
CA VAL A 138 -18.05 -2.24 24.80
C VAL A 138 -18.95 -2.80 23.69
N GLU A 139 -19.74 -3.84 23.98
CA GLU A 139 -20.67 -4.41 22.99
C GLU A 139 -21.68 -3.37 22.49
N LEU A 140 -22.23 -2.55 23.39
CA LEU A 140 -23.15 -1.47 23.04
C LEU A 140 -22.52 -0.46 22.08
N TYR A 141 -21.29 0.01 22.36
CA TYR A 141 -20.63 1.02 21.53
C TYR A 141 -20.10 0.44 20.21
N LEU A 142 -19.61 -0.80 20.18
CA LEU A 142 -19.21 -1.47 18.94
C LEU A 142 -20.40 -1.85 18.07
N LYS A 143 -21.58 -2.11 18.65
CA LYS A 143 -22.82 -2.26 17.89
C LYS A 143 -23.23 -0.97 17.20
N LYS A 144 -22.98 0.19 17.83
CA LYS A 144 -23.27 1.51 17.24
C LYS A 144 -22.23 1.94 16.20
N ASP A 145 -20.96 1.68 16.47
CA ASP A 145 -19.84 1.98 15.58
C ASP A 145 -18.76 0.89 15.72
N GLY A 146 -18.83 -0.12 14.86
CA GLY A 146 -17.89 -1.24 14.86
C GLY A 146 -16.45 -0.83 14.56
N ARG A 147 -16.21 0.39 14.09
CA ARG A 147 -14.88 0.94 13.78
C ARG A 147 -14.39 1.94 14.83
N ASN A 148 -15.10 2.12 15.94
CA ASN A 148 -14.66 3.02 17.00
C ASN A 148 -13.41 2.48 17.71
N PHE A 149 -12.23 2.94 17.30
CA PHE A 149 -10.96 2.48 17.85
C PHE A 149 -10.84 2.72 19.35
N HIS A 150 -11.44 3.78 19.91
CA HIS A 150 -11.41 4.00 21.36
C HIS A 150 -12.08 2.85 22.12
N THR A 151 -13.20 2.35 21.61
CA THR A 151 -13.92 1.23 22.22
C THR A 151 -13.15 -0.07 22.08
N TRP A 152 -12.49 -0.29 20.93
CA TRP A 152 -11.58 -1.43 20.75
C TRP A 152 -10.37 -1.37 21.68
N ASP A 153 -9.78 -0.19 21.86
CA ASP A 153 -8.65 0.05 22.76
C ASP A 153 -9.06 -0.17 24.21
N TYR A 154 -10.26 0.32 24.58
CA TYR A 154 -10.84 0.10 25.89
C TYR A 154 -11.13 -1.38 26.16
N ARG A 155 -11.62 -2.12 25.17
CA ARG A 155 -11.77 -3.58 25.27
C ARG A 155 -10.42 -4.25 25.59
N ARG A 156 -9.35 -3.88 24.89
CA ARG A 156 -8.01 -4.44 25.15
C ARG A 156 -7.51 -4.12 26.56
N TYR A 157 -7.81 -2.93 27.08
CA TYR A 157 -7.56 -2.58 28.47
C TYR A 157 -8.34 -3.47 29.45
N ILE A 158 -9.65 -3.70 29.23
CA ILE A 158 -10.44 -4.61 30.07
C ILE A 158 -9.83 -6.02 30.03
N MET A 159 -9.48 -6.52 28.85
CA MET A 159 -8.88 -7.85 28.69
C MET A 159 -7.55 -7.95 29.43
N ALA A 160 -6.71 -6.92 29.42
CA ALA A 160 -5.45 -6.91 30.15
C ALA A 160 -5.67 -7.06 31.67
N ASN A 161 -6.64 -6.32 32.24
CA ASN A 161 -6.94 -6.40 33.67
C ASN A 161 -7.56 -7.74 34.08
N LEU A 162 -8.50 -8.27 33.29
CA LEU A 162 -9.09 -9.59 33.53
C LEU A 162 -8.07 -10.75 33.47
N LEU A 163 -6.94 -10.55 32.79
CA LEU A 163 -5.84 -11.52 32.72
C LEU A 163 -4.83 -11.38 33.87
N VAL A 164 -4.60 -10.17 34.41
CA VAL A 164 -3.68 -9.94 35.54
C VAL A 164 -4.26 -10.48 36.85
N ASP A 165 -5.55 -10.27 37.11
CA ASP A 165 -6.27 -10.82 38.27
C ASP A 165 -6.21 -12.37 38.33
N ALA A 166 -5.83 -13.02 37.23
CA ALA A 166 -5.67 -14.46 37.14
C ALA A 166 -4.40 -15.01 37.81
N GLN A 167 -3.34 -14.21 37.94
CA GLN A 167 -2.10 -14.64 38.59
C GLN A 167 -2.18 -14.50 40.12
N ASP A 168 -2.80 -13.44 40.63
CA ASP A 168 -2.93 -13.19 42.07
C ASP A 168 -4.01 -14.06 42.74
N SER A 169 -5.07 -14.42 42.00
CA SER A 169 -6.16 -15.28 42.52
C SER A 169 -5.86 -16.78 42.45
N ALA A 170 -4.70 -17.19 41.92
CA ALA A 170 -4.35 -18.60 41.73
C ALA A 170 -4.15 -19.37 43.05
N THR A 171 -4.04 -18.65 44.19
CA THR A 171 -3.77 -19.26 45.49
C THR A 171 -4.99 -19.44 46.39
N ASN A 172 -6.17 -18.80 46.18
CA ASN A 172 -7.26 -18.84 47.18
C ASN A 172 -8.73 -18.62 46.70
N ALA A 173 -9.11 -18.88 45.44
CA ALA A 173 -10.52 -18.79 45.02
C ALA A 173 -11.28 -20.13 45.15
N PRO A 174 -12.37 -20.27 45.95
CA PRO A 174 -13.03 -21.56 46.21
C PRO A 174 -14.08 -21.99 45.18
N ASN A 175 -14.33 -21.23 44.09
CA ASN A 175 -15.50 -21.48 43.25
C ASN A 175 -15.18 -21.58 41.74
N ASP A 176 -15.54 -22.73 41.17
CA ASP A 176 -15.25 -23.18 39.79
C ASP A 176 -16.02 -22.38 38.70
N GLN A 177 -17.06 -21.63 39.09
CA GLN A 177 -17.84 -20.76 38.19
C GLN A 177 -17.14 -19.45 37.81
N ALA A 178 -16.33 -18.86 38.71
CA ALA A 178 -15.59 -17.62 38.43
C ALA A 178 -14.39 -17.86 37.49
N ARG A 179 -13.87 -19.10 37.45
CA ARG A 179 -12.85 -19.52 36.47
C ARG A 179 -13.43 -19.69 35.05
N LYS A 180 -14.70 -20.07 34.91
CA LYS A 180 -15.34 -20.37 33.61
C LYS A 180 -15.78 -19.14 32.80
N SER A 181 -15.87 -17.96 33.39
CA SER A 181 -16.29 -16.72 32.70
C SER A 181 -15.13 -15.79 32.31
N ARG A 182 -13.87 -16.25 32.43
CA ARG A 182 -12.71 -15.40 32.12
C ARG A 182 -12.43 -15.38 30.61
N PRO A 183 -12.17 -14.22 30.01
CA PRO A 183 -11.79 -14.15 28.61
C PRO A 183 -10.47 -14.88 28.38
N THR A 184 -10.48 -15.79 27.42
CA THR A 184 -9.29 -16.43 26.86
C THR A 184 -8.99 -15.85 25.50
N VAL A 185 -7.75 -16.04 25.00
CA VAL A 185 -7.42 -15.71 23.60
C VAL A 185 -8.41 -16.36 22.64
N GLN A 186 -8.84 -17.59 22.91
CA GLN A 186 -9.84 -18.28 22.10
C GLN A 186 -11.21 -17.59 22.12
N SER A 187 -11.66 -17.12 23.29
CA SER A 187 -12.94 -16.39 23.38
C SER A 187 -12.88 -15.03 22.67
N GLU A 188 -11.71 -14.37 22.67
CA GLU A 188 -11.52 -13.12 21.94
C GLU A 188 -11.41 -13.33 20.43
N LEU A 189 -10.79 -14.44 19.99
CA LEU A 189 -10.83 -14.86 18.59
C LEU A 189 -12.26 -15.19 18.14
N ALA A 190 -13.07 -15.81 19.00
CA ALA A 190 -14.49 -16.02 18.71
C ALA A 190 -15.25 -14.69 18.62
N PHE A 191 -14.93 -13.72 19.49
CA PHE A 191 -15.48 -12.37 19.42
C PHE A 191 -15.13 -11.67 18.11
N THR A 192 -13.87 -11.70 17.66
CA THR A 192 -13.47 -11.10 16.38
C THR A 192 -14.15 -11.80 15.21
N THR A 193 -14.29 -13.13 15.23
CA THR A 193 -15.07 -13.87 14.21
C THR A 193 -16.49 -13.35 14.13
N ARG A 194 -17.20 -13.20 15.26
CA ARG A 194 -18.57 -12.64 15.24
C ARG A 194 -18.61 -11.24 14.63
N LYS A 195 -17.68 -10.36 15.00
CA LYS A 195 -17.63 -8.98 14.48
C LYS A 195 -17.27 -8.91 12.99
N ILE A 196 -16.49 -9.85 12.49
CA ILE A 196 -16.19 -10.01 11.06
C ILE A 196 -17.42 -10.54 10.33
N SER A 197 -18.09 -11.57 10.84
CA SER A 197 -19.32 -12.10 10.22
C SER A 197 -20.48 -11.10 10.21
N GLU A 198 -20.56 -10.22 11.21
CA GLU A 198 -21.52 -9.10 11.23
C GLU A 198 -21.20 -8.05 10.16
N ASN A 199 -19.92 -7.82 9.86
CA ASN A 199 -19.44 -6.86 8.88
C ASN A 199 -17.99 -7.14 8.48
N PHE A 200 -17.77 -7.72 7.30
CA PHE A 200 -16.43 -8.07 6.82
C PHE A 200 -15.54 -6.84 6.57
N SER A 201 -16.13 -5.65 6.37
CA SER A 201 -15.39 -4.37 6.30
C SER A 201 -14.92 -3.83 7.66
N ASN A 202 -15.09 -4.59 8.74
CA ASN A 202 -14.64 -4.20 10.07
C ASN A 202 -13.12 -4.42 10.23
N PHE A 203 -12.33 -3.50 9.69
CA PHE A 203 -10.87 -3.51 9.82
C PHE A 203 -10.38 -3.61 11.27
N SER A 204 -11.09 -3.02 12.24
CA SER A 204 -10.71 -3.10 13.65
C SER A 204 -10.78 -4.53 14.19
N ALA A 205 -11.76 -5.32 13.76
CA ALA A 205 -11.87 -6.73 14.13
C ALA A 205 -10.73 -7.57 13.52
N TRP A 206 -10.45 -7.39 12.22
CA TRP A 206 -9.30 -8.02 11.55
C TRP A 206 -7.98 -7.66 12.23
N HIS A 207 -7.75 -6.36 12.47
CA HIS A 207 -6.56 -5.88 13.16
C HIS A 207 -6.41 -6.51 14.54
N TYR A 208 -7.47 -6.55 15.34
CA TYR A 208 -7.40 -7.15 16.67
C TYR A 208 -7.09 -8.65 16.59
N ARG A 209 -7.68 -9.34 15.60
CA ARG A 209 -7.40 -10.75 15.32
C ARG A 209 -5.92 -11.01 15.03
N THR A 210 -5.24 -10.13 14.27
CA THR A 210 -3.78 -10.25 14.05
C THR A 210 -2.99 -10.25 15.37
N LYS A 211 -3.38 -9.40 16.32
CA LYS A 211 -2.70 -9.27 17.62
C LYS A 211 -2.95 -10.48 18.50
N LEU A 212 -4.16 -11.01 18.49
CA LEU A 212 -4.53 -12.22 19.23
C LEU A 212 -3.78 -13.46 18.73
N LEU A 213 -3.72 -13.66 17.41
CA LEU A 213 -2.99 -14.78 16.79
C LEU A 213 -1.48 -14.67 17.05
N ALA A 214 -0.87 -13.50 16.83
CA ALA A 214 0.54 -13.28 17.09
C ALA A 214 0.91 -13.58 18.55
N ARG A 215 0.06 -13.14 19.49
CA ARG A 215 0.21 -13.45 20.92
C ARG A 215 0.07 -14.95 21.18
N GLN A 216 -0.95 -15.61 20.62
CA GLN A 216 -1.19 -17.04 20.78
C GLN A 216 0.00 -17.88 20.33
N TRP A 217 0.55 -17.58 19.14
CA TRP A 217 1.70 -18.29 18.59
C TRP A 217 2.95 -18.04 19.43
N SER A 218 3.17 -16.80 19.88
CA SER A 218 4.31 -16.44 20.73
C SER A 218 4.25 -17.11 22.10
N GLU A 219 3.09 -17.10 22.78
CA GLU A 219 2.92 -17.69 24.12
C GLU A 219 3.07 -19.21 24.10
N LYS A 220 2.69 -19.86 23.00
CA LYS A 220 2.87 -21.31 22.78
C LYS A 220 4.24 -21.68 22.20
N GLY A 221 5.07 -20.70 21.83
CA GLY A 221 6.38 -20.94 21.19
C GLY A 221 6.28 -21.59 19.81
N LEU A 222 5.19 -21.37 19.06
CA LEU A 222 4.94 -22.02 17.78
C LEU A 222 5.80 -21.40 16.67
N THR A 223 6.70 -22.22 16.12
CA THR A 223 7.53 -21.84 14.97
C THR A 223 6.72 -21.87 13.67
N GLU A 224 7.27 -21.33 12.59
CA GLU A 224 6.57 -21.27 11.28
C GLU A 224 6.23 -22.64 10.70
N THR A 225 7.01 -23.67 11.04
CA THR A 225 6.82 -25.05 10.58
C THR A 225 5.96 -25.87 11.53
N ASP A 226 5.51 -25.29 12.65
CA ASP A 226 4.71 -26.01 13.64
C ASP A 226 3.34 -26.40 13.07
N PRO A 227 2.94 -27.68 13.10
CA PRO A 227 1.65 -28.13 12.56
C PRO A 227 0.44 -27.40 13.15
N GLU A 228 0.51 -27.01 14.43
CA GLU A 228 -0.57 -26.28 15.08
C GLU A 228 -0.71 -24.87 14.51
N ARG A 229 0.42 -24.18 14.25
CA ARG A 229 0.41 -22.86 13.61
C ARG A 229 -0.02 -22.95 12.15
N VAL A 230 0.42 -23.97 11.42
CA VAL A 230 0.01 -24.20 10.03
C VAL A 230 -1.50 -24.43 9.94
N ALA A 231 -2.06 -25.32 10.78
CA ALA A 231 -3.49 -25.57 10.82
C ALA A 231 -4.28 -24.32 11.24
N SER A 232 -3.75 -23.52 12.17
CA SER A 232 -4.33 -22.23 12.54
C SER A 232 -4.32 -21.26 11.35
N LEU A 233 -3.23 -21.17 10.58
CA LEU A 233 -3.16 -20.35 9.38
C LEU A 233 -4.14 -20.80 8.30
N ASP A 234 -4.30 -22.12 8.09
CA ASP A 234 -5.27 -22.67 7.12
C ASP A 234 -6.70 -22.21 7.44
N GLN A 235 -7.09 -22.22 8.72
CA GLN A 235 -8.40 -21.71 9.15
C GLN A 235 -8.56 -20.20 8.89
N GLU A 236 -7.49 -19.43 9.06
CA GLU A 236 -7.50 -17.99 8.79
C GLU A 236 -7.55 -17.66 7.31
N PHE A 237 -6.86 -18.43 6.46
CA PHE A 237 -6.97 -18.31 5.00
C PHE A 237 -8.40 -18.64 4.54
N GLU A 238 -9.03 -19.67 5.09
CA GLU A 238 -10.43 -19.97 4.76
C GLU A 238 -11.39 -18.85 5.20
N LEU A 239 -11.19 -18.31 6.40
CA LEU A 239 -12.01 -17.20 6.92
C LEU A 239 -11.88 -15.95 6.05
N VAL A 240 -10.65 -15.55 5.69
CA VAL A 240 -10.45 -14.36 4.86
C VAL A 240 -10.88 -14.59 3.43
N ARG A 241 -10.71 -15.80 2.87
CA ARG A 241 -11.20 -16.18 1.54
C ARG A 241 -12.69 -15.94 1.43
N GLN A 242 -13.49 -16.39 2.40
CA GLN A 242 -14.93 -16.12 2.42
C GLN A 242 -15.25 -14.62 2.36
N ALA A 243 -14.46 -13.77 3.05
CA ALA A 243 -14.64 -12.32 3.00
C ALA A 243 -14.25 -11.73 1.63
N LEU A 244 -13.12 -12.14 1.07
CA LEU A 244 -12.62 -11.70 -0.23
C LEU A 244 -13.57 -12.03 -1.38
N TRP A 245 -14.12 -13.25 -1.36
CA TRP A 245 -15.09 -13.71 -2.36
C TRP A 245 -16.49 -13.12 -2.15
N SER A 246 -16.79 -12.58 -0.96
CA SER A 246 -18.08 -11.91 -0.69
C SER A 246 -18.08 -10.44 -1.11
N ASP A 247 -16.97 -9.73 -0.86
CA ASP A 247 -16.76 -8.34 -1.31
C ASP A 247 -15.28 -8.13 -1.64
N PRO A 248 -14.89 -8.36 -2.90
CA PRO A 248 -13.49 -8.23 -3.33
C PRO A 248 -13.01 -6.78 -3.33
N ASN A 249 -13.91 -5.80 -3.24
CA ASN A 249 -13.54 -4.39 -3.13
C ASN A 249 -13.26 -3.96 -1.68
N ASP A 250 -13.57 -4.80 -0.69
CA ASP A 250 -13.27 -4.50 0.71
C ASP A 250 -11.77 -4.62 1.02
N GLN A 251 -11.16 -3.48 1.29
CA GLN A 251 -9.74 -3.41 1.61
C GLN A 251 -9.32 -4.15 2.88
N SER A 252 -10.24 -4.33 3.83
CA SER A 252 -9.88 -4.81 5.17
C SER A 252 -9.44 -6.27 5.13
N ALA A 253 -10.17 -7.09 4.37
CA ALA A 253 -9.85 -8.48 4.14
C ALA A 253 -8.52 -8.63 3.39
N TRP A 254 -8.24 -7.82 2.37
CA TRP A 254 -6.96 -7.86 1.64
C TRP A 254 -5.75 -7.50 2.50
N LEU A 255 -5.88 -6.50 3.38
CA LEU A 255 -4.83 -6.13 4.32
C LEU A 255 -4.55 -7.26 5.32
N TYR A 256 -5.60 -7.98 5.75
CA TYR A 256 -5.45 -9.15 6.61
C TYR A 256 -4.82 -10.34 5.88
N HIS A 257 -5.26 -10.61 4.64
CA HIS A 257 -4.70 -11.64 3.76
C HIS A 257 -3.21 -11.43 3.51
N ARG A 258 -2.80 -10.19 3.21
CA ARG A 258 -1.40 -9.82 3.04
C ARG A 258 -0.57 -10.02 4.31
N TRP A 259 -1.15 -9.76 5.48
CA TRP A 259 -0.50 -10.04 6.76
C TRP A 259 -0.35 -11.55 7.01
N LEU A 260 -1.36 -12.36 6.68
CA LEU A 260 -1.29 -13.83 6.78
C LEU A 260 -0.22 -14.42 5.86
N ILE A 261 -0.08 -13.89 4.64
CA ILE A 261 0.99 -14.28 3.71
C ILE A 261 2.36 -14.03 4.34
N GLY A 262 2.63 -12.83 4.87
CA GLY A 262 3.91 -12.50 5.49
C GLY A 262 5.10 -12.80 4.58
N GLN A 263 6.00 -13.70 5.02
CA GLN A 263 7.06 -14.21 4.14
C GLN A 263 6.57 -15.26 3.15
N GLY A 264 5.59 -16.08 3.54
CA GLY A 264 4.93 -17.08 2.70
C GLY A 264 5.86 -18.21 2.26
N THR A 265 5.43 -19.46 2.41
CA THR A 265 6.10 -20.55 1.70
C THR A 265 5.69 -20.53 0.23
N GLN A 266 6.53 -21.06 -0.66
CA GLN A 266 6.15 -21.18 -2.08
C GLN A 266 4.83 -21.93 -2.27
N LYS A 267 4.60 -22.99 -1.48
CA LYS A 267 3.33 -23.74 -1.49
C LYS A 267 2.14 -22.82 -1.18
N ARG A 268 2.26 -21.97 -0.14
CA ARG A 268 1.20 -21.03 0.20
C ARG A 268 1.02 -19.98 -0.90
N LEU A 269 2.10 -19.38 -1.39
CA LEU A 269 2.03 -18.38 -2.45
C LEU A 269 1.33 -18.93 -3.69
N ARG A 270 1.66 -20.16 -4.13
CA ARG A 270 0.99 -20.80 -5.27
C ARG A 270 -0.52 -21.02 -5.04
N LEU A 271 -0.92 -21.46 -3.84
CA LEU A 271 -2.33 -21.64 -3.51
C LEU A 271 -3.11 -20.32 -3.56
N GLU A 272 -2.57 -19.27 -2.93
CA GLU A 272 -3.27 -17.97 -2.88
C GLU A 272 -3.21 -17.22 -4.22
N ILE A 273 -2.16 -17.41 -5.03
CA ILE A 273 -2.12 -16.90 -6.42
C ILE A 273 -3.25 -17.54 -7.23
N ALA A 274 -3.40 -18.87 -7.18
CA ALA A 274 -4.45 -19.57 -7.92
C ALA A 274 -5.86 -19.13 -7.50
N ASP A 275 -6.13 -18.95 -6.20
CA ASP A 275 -7.42 -18.45 -5.70
C ASP A 275 -7.67 -17.00 -6.16
N CYS A 276 -6.64 -16.14 -6.10
CA CYS A 276 -6.75 -14.76 -6.57
C CYS A 276 -6.93 -14.67 -8.10
N GLU A 277 -6.34 -15.57 -8.88
CA GLU A 277 -6.55 -15.64 -10.34
C GLU A 277 -7.99 -16.01 -10.67
N GLN A 278 -8.58 -16.99 -9.99
CA GLN A 278 -10.00 -17.33 -10.13
C GLN A 278 -10.90 -16.16 -9.75
N LEU A 279 -10.58 -15.44 -8.67
CA LEU A 279 -11.34 -14.25 -8.27
C LEU A 279 -11.19 -13.11 -9.30
N LEU A 280 -10.03 -12.99 -9.96
CA LEU A 280 -9.82 -12.00 -11.01
C LEU A 280 -10.64 -12.29 -12.27
N GLU A 281 -10.86 -13.56 -12.60
CA GLU A 281 -11.73 -13.96 -13.73
C GLU A 281 -13.16 -13.47 -13.53
N GLU A 282 -13.68 -13.58 -12.30
CA GLU A 282 -15.02 -13.10 -11.94
C GLU A 282 -15.06 -11.57 -11.79
N GLU A 283 -13.98 -10.96 -11.29
CA GLU A 283 -13.90 -9.54 -10.92
C GLU A 283 -12.67 -8.85 -11.55
N PRO A 284 -12.65 -8.69 -12.89
CA PRO A 284 -11.45 -8.31 -13.66
C PRO A 284 -10.91 -6.91 -13.37
N ASP A 285 -11.78 -6.03 -12.84
CA ASP A 285 -11.42 -4.65 -12.52
C ASP A 285 -11.15 -4.45 -11.03
N CYS A 286 -11.13 -5.52 -10.22
CA CYS A 286 -10.83 -5.41 -8.81
C CYS A 286 -9.34 -5.11 -8.60
N ARG A 287 -9.04 -3.84 -8.31
CA ARG A 287 -7.67 -3.38 -8.03
C ARG A 287 -6.97 -4.16 -6.92
N TRP A 288 -7.71 -4.66 -5.94
CA TRP A 288 -7.12 -5.34 -4.79
C TRP A 288 -6.67 -6.75 -5.11
N VAL A 289 -7.40 -7.45 -5.99
CA VAL A 289 -6.99 -8.75 -6.53
C VAL A 289 -5.70 -8.57 -7.33
N LEU A 290 -5.68 -7.60 -8.26
CA LEU A 290 -4.51 -7.28 -9.07
C LEU A 290 -3.28 -6.89 -8.23
N ASP A 291 -3.42 -5.96 -7.27
CA ASP A 291 -2.32 -5.53 -6.39
C ASP A 291 -1.79 -6.69 -5.53
N SER A 292 -2.66 -7.62 -5.12
CA SER A 292 -2.27 -8.81 -4.36
C SER A 292 -1.57 -9.85 -5.23
N LEU A 293 -2.06 -10.12 -6.43
CA LEU A 293 -1.39 -10.99 -7.40
C LEU A 293 0.02 -10.49 -7.73
N VAL A 294 0.18 -9.20 -8.05
CA VAL A 294 1.51 -8.61 -8.28
C VAL A 294 2.41 -8.82 -7.06
N THR A 295 1.90 -8.58 -5.86
CA THR A 295 2.66 -8.75 -4.61
C THR A 295 3.12 -10.20 -4.43
N TYR A 296 2.23 -11.17 -4.63
CA TYR A 296 2.51 -12.58 -4.36
C TYR A 296 3.35 -13.22 -5.47
N LYS A 297 3.07 -12.92 -6.74
CA LYS A 297 3.87 -13.37 -7.89
C LYS A 297 5.30 -12.85 -7.82
N ARG A 298 5.53 -11.57 -7.49
CA ARG A 298 6.90 -11.03 -7.26
C ARG A 298 7.62 -11.73 -6.12
N LYS A 299 6.92 -11.99 -5.02
CA LYS A 299 7.50 -12.69 -3.86
C LYS A 299 7.87 -14.13 -4.19
N LEU A 300 7.01 -14.85 -4.93
CA LEU A 300 7.30 -16.20 -5.40
C LEU A 300 8.48 -16.21 -6.37
N ALA A 301 8.52 -15.28 -7.34
CA ALA A 301 9.63 -15.14 -8.27
C ALA A 301 10.97 -14.95 -7.52
N LEU A 302 11.02 -14.06 -6.54
CA LEU A 302 12.22 -13.85 -5.71
C LEU A 302 12.65 -15.11 -4.95
N GLN A 303 11.71 -15.92 -4.46
CA GLN A 303 12.04 -17.18 -3.78
C GLN A 303 12.61 -18.21 -4.76
N LEU A 304 12.05 -18.30 -5.97
CA LEU A 304 12.52 -19.22 -7.01
C LEU A 304 13.92 -18.86 -7.54
N GLU A 305 14.26 -17.57 -7.59
CA GLU A 305 15.58 -17.11 -8.01
C GLU A 305 16.70 -17.39 -7.00
N GLN A 306 16.35 -17.57 -5.73
CA GLN A 306 17.30 -17.87 -4.66
C GLN A 306 17.64 -19.37 -4.59
N GLU A 307 16.94 -20.21 -5.34
CA GLU A 307 17.19 -21.66 -5.39
C GLU A 307 18.29 -22.01 -6.40
N ALA A 308 19.21 -22.88 -6.00
CA ALA A 308 20.40 -23.23 -6.78
C ALA A 308 20.11 -23.95 -8.12
N ASP A 309 18.89 -24.48 -8.30
CA ASP A 309 18.48 -25.28 -9.46
C ASP A 309 17.69 -24.48 -10.53
N GLY A 310 17.65 -23.15 -10.43
CA GLY A 310 17.34 -22.31 -11.59
C GLY A 310 15.94 -22.50 -12.19
N ALA A 311 14.89 -22.37 -11.38
CA ALA A 311 13.51 -22.11 -11.85
C ALA A 311 13.33 -20.72 -12.48
N THR A 312 14.36 -20.28 -13.21
CA THR A 312 14.47 -19.01 -13.92
C THR A 312 13.30 -18.78 -14.89
N GLY A 313 12.84 -19.82 -15.60
CA GLY A 313 11.69 -19.69 -16.51
C GLY A 313 10.36 -19.36 -15.82
N GLU A 314 10.06 -19.99 -14.67
CA GLU A 314 8.86 -19.70 -13.88
C GLU A 314 8.97 -18.34 -13.19
N ALA A 315 10.13 -18.07 -12.59
CA ALA A 315 10.40 -16.79 -11.93
C ALA A 315 10.30 -15.62 -12.91
N ASP A 316 10.85 -15.80 -14.12
CA ASP A 316 10.66 -14.83 -15.17
C ASP A 316 9.14 -14.73 -15.45
N HIS A 317 8.40 -15.82 -15.73
CA HIS A 317 6.95 -15.79 -16.10
C HIS A 317 6.12 -14.94 -15.15
N LEU A 318 6.30 -15.17 -13.86
CA LEU A 318 5.65 -14.40 -12.81
C LEU A 318 5.94 -12.89 -12.89
N LYS A 319 7.15 -12.49 -13.31
CA LYS A 319 7.53 -11.08 -13.50
C LYS A 319 6.86 -10.45 -14.72
N MET A 320 6.70 -11.11 -15.87
CA MET A 320 5.94 -10.51 -16.99
C MET A 320 4.47 -10.38 -16.61
N ASP A 321 3.89 -11.40 -15.98
CA ASP A 321 2.51 -11.32 -15.50
C ASP A 321 2.32 -10.08 -14.61
N CYS A 322 3.30 -9.82 -13.72
CA CYS A 322 3.28 -8.62 -12.89
C CYS A 322 3.31 -7.33 -13.70
N ILE A 323 4.07 -7.24 -14.79
CA ILE A 323 4.10 -6.05 -15.64
C ILE A 323 2.74 -5.80 -16.28
N GLY A 324 2.12 -6.83 -16.87
CA GLY A 324 0.78 -6.70 -17.45
C GLY A 324 -0.27 -6.30 -16.40
N MET A 325 -0.22 -6.90 -15.21
CA MET A 325 -1.11 -6.54 -14.10
C MET A 325 -0.86 -5.11 -13.59
N LEU A 326 0.39 -4.64 -13.55
CA LEU A 326 0.74 -3.27 -13.16
C LEU A 326 0.25 -2.25 -14.18
N GLN A 327 0.28 -2.57 -15.48
CA GLN A 327 -0.34 -1.74 -16.51
C GLN A 327 -1.86 -1.67 -16.31
N ARG A 328 -2.52 -2.81 -16.06
CA ARG A 328 -3.96 -2.83 -15.77
C ARG A 328 -4.31 -2.02 -14.52
N LEU A 329 -3.50 -2.09 -13.46
CA LEU A 329 -3.67 -1.30 -12.23
C LEU A 329 -3.65 0.21 -12.47
N GLN A 330 -2.90 0.69 -13.47
CA GLN A 330 -2.89 2.12 -13.84
C GLN A 330 -4.21 2.58 -14.47
N GLU A 331 -4.98 1.65 -15.05
CA GLU A 331 -6.31 1.89 -15.63
C GLU A 331 -7.40 1.79 -14.55
N VAL A 332 -7.37 0.75 -13.72
CA VAL A 332 -8.43 0.47 -12.73
C VAL A 332 -8.30 1.25 -11.42
N ASP A 333 -7.09 1.72 -11.07
CA ASP A 333 -6.84 2.59 -9.91
C ASP A 333 -6.02 3.83 -10.30
N PRO A 334 -6.61 4.74 -11.11
CA PRO A 334 -5.88 5.87 -11.71
C PRO A 334 -5.33 6.84 -10.66
N MET A 335 -5.95 6.94 -9.47
CA MET A 335 -5.44 7.77 -8.37
C MET A 335 -4.07 7.31 -7.86
N ARG A 336 -3.67 6.05 -8.14
CA ARG A 336 -2.39 5.46 -7.73
C ARG A 336 -1.51 5.09 -8.91
N ARG A 337 -1.80 5.59 -10.12
CA ARG A 337 -1.03 5.30 -11.35
C ARG A 337 0.49 5.40 -11.15
N ALA A 338 0.96 6.49 -10.56
CA ALA A 338 2.39 6.71 -10.31
C ALA A 338 3.03 5.57 -9.47
N ARG A 339 2.34 5.13 -8.41
CA ARG A 339 2.80 4.02 -7.56
C ARG A 339 3.02 2.73 -8.36
N TYR A 340 2.20 2.47 -9.38
CA TYR A 340 2.32 1.27 -10.21
C TYR A 340 3.39 1.40 -11.29
N ALA A 341 3.64 2.63 -11.75
CA ALA A 341 4.68 2.93 -12.74
C ALA A 341 6.11 2.89 -12.17
N ASP A 342 6.30 3.14 -10.87
CA ASP A 342 7.62 3.24 -10.22
C ASP A 342 8.41 1.92 -10.08
N ILE A 343 8.01 0.82 -10.74
CA ILE A 343 8.58 -0.52 -10.53
C ILE A 343 9.61 -0.89 -11.63
N CYS A 344 10.88 -0.52 -11.35
CA CYS A 344 12.16 -0.83 -12.03
C CYS A 344 12.46 -0.24 -13.42
N TYR A 345 13.73 0.12 -13.64
CA TYR A 345 14.27 0.56 -14.93
C TYR A 345 15.05 -0.58 -15.64
N ALA A 346 15.05 -0.52 -16.97
CA ALA A 346 15.92 -1.32 -17.84
C ALA A 346 16.60 -0.40 -18.86
N LEU A 347 17.80 -0.79 -19.31
CA LEU A 347 18.58 -0.06 -20.30
C LEU A 347 18.70 -0.89 -21.58
N TRP A 348 18.27 -0.28 -22.67
CA TRP A 348 18.20 -0.88 -23.99
C TRP A 348 19.04 -0.09 -25.00
N LEU A 349 19.57 -0.79 -26.00
CA LEU A 349 20.23 -0.21 -27.17
C LEU A 349 19.33 -0.39 -28.39
N ARG A 350 19.11 0.68 -29.14
CA ARG A 350 18.24 0.68 -30.34
C ARG A 350 19.09 0.85 -31.60
N PRO A 351 18.70 0.25 -32.74
CA PRO A 351 19.30 0.57 -34.02
C PRO A 351 19.15 2.05 -34.39
N ASP A 352 20.23 2.70 -34.81
CA ASP A 352 20.22 4.09 -35.34
C ASP A 352 20.03 4.13 -36.87
N ASP A 353 19.58 3.03 -37.47
CA ASP A 353 19.32 2.90 -38.90
C ASP A 353 17.81 2.82 -39.09
N ASP A 354 17.19 3.91 -39.57
CA ASP A 354 15.74 4.01 -39.79
C ASP A 354 15.19 2.86 -40.65
N GLN A 355 15.95 2.42 -41.65
CA GLN A 355 15.52 1.35 -42.54
C GLN A 355 15.55 0.00 -41.81
N LEU A 356 16.61 -0.28 -41.05
CA LEU A 356 16.69 -1.50 -40.24
C LEU A 356 15.66 -1.51 -39.10
N ASP A 357 15.44 -0.36 -38.45
CA ASP A 357 14.45 -0.21 -37.38
C ASP A 357 13.04 -0.46 -37.91
N GLU A 358 12.69 0.07 -39.08
CA GLU A 358 11.40 -0.23 -39.74
C GLU A 358 11.27 -1.71 -40.14
N GLU A 359 12.32 -2.31 -40.71
CA GLU A 359 12.30 -3.72 -41.14
C GLU A 359 12.15 -4.68 -39.94
N LEU A 360 12.90 -4.45 -38.87
CA LEU A 360 12.79 -5.23 -37.63
C LEU A 360 11.46 -5.00 -36.91
N SER A 361 10.95 -3.76 -36.89
CA SER A 361 9.64 -3.46 -36.30
C SER A 361 8.52 -4.24 -37.01
N ARG A 362 8.52 -4.24 -38.34
CA ARG A 362 7.54 -5.03 -39.13
C ARG A 362 7.68 -6.53 -38.89
N LEU A 363 8.90 -7.04 -38.72
CA LEU A 363 9.15 -8.44 -38.39
C LEU A 363 8.62 -8.78 -37.00
N ILE A 364 8.89 -7.96 -35.98
CA ILE A 364 8.39 -8.14 -34.61
C ILE A 364 6.86 -8.11 -34.58
N GLU A 365 6.23 -7.16 -35.28
CA GLU A 365 4.77 -7.09 -35.43
C GLU A 365 4.20 -8.36 -36.06
N HIS A 366 4.81 -8.82 -37.15
CA HIS A 366 4.37 -10.04 -37.83
C HIS A 366 4.48 -11.28 -36.92
N LEU A 367 5.57 -11.39 -36.16
CA LEU A 367 5.80 -12.52 -35.26
C LEU A 367 4.85 -12.51 -34.06
N ALA A 368 4.57 -11.33 -33.49
CA ALA A 368 3.58 -11.16 -32.43
C ALA A 368 2.18 -11.60 -32.88
N ASP A 369 1.79 -11.26 -34.12
CA ASP A 369 0.52 -11.71 -34.72
C ASP A 369 0.46 -13.24 -34.88
N GLN A 370 1.60 -13.89 -35.17
CA GLN A 370 1.66 -15.34 -35.35
C GLN A 370 1.68 -16.13 -34.04
N THR A 371 2.31 -15.61 -32.98
CA THR A 371 2.28 -16.25 -31.66
C THR A 371 0.94 -16.07 -30.95
N GLY A 372 0.20 -15.01 -31.28
CA GLY A 372 -1.18 -14.78 -30.83
C GLY A 372 -1.32 -14.20 -29.41
N ASP A 373 -0.23 -14.19 -28.63
CA ASP A 373 -0.18 -13.72 -27.23
C ASP A 373 1.01 -12.79 -26.91
N GLY A 374 1.92 -12.54 -27.87
CA GLY A 374 3.11 -11.72 -27.68
C GLY A 374 2.86 -10.21 -27.89
N PRO A 375 3.47 -9.30 -27.09
CA PRO A 375 3.38 -7.86 -27.33
C PRO A 375 4.27 -7.42 -28.51
N THR A 376 3.91 -6.30 -29.14
CA THR A 376 4.79 -5.56 -30.05
C THR A 376 5.63 -4.53 -29.28
N PHE A 377 6.84 -4.28 -29.75
CA PHE A 377 7.81 -3.39 -29.10
C PHE A 377 8.82 -2.88 -30.12
N LEU A 378 9.51 -1.79 -29.79
CA LEU A 378 10.56 -1.25 -30.65
C LEU A 378 11.78 -2.18 -30.66
N PRO A 379 12.46 -2.38 -31.80
CA PRO A 379 13.66 -3.22 -31.89
C PRO A 379 14.73 -2.78 -30.90
N HIS A 380 15.16 -3.70 -30.03
CA HIS A 380 16.15 -3.36 -29.02
C HIS A 380 17.04 -4.53 -28.61
N VAL A 381 18.27 -4.21 -28.23
CA VAL A 381 19.23 -5.10 -27.57
C VAL A 381 19.28 -4.73 -26.10
N THR A 382 19.06 -5.71 -25.22
CA THR A 382 19.14 -5.44 -23.78
C THR A 382 20.58 -5.27 -23.34
N LEU A 383 20.94 -4.09 -22.83
CA LEU A 383 22.27 -3.81 -22.29
C LEU A 383 22.35 -4.12 -20.81
N LEU A 384 21.34 -3.72 -20.02
CA LEU A 384 21.28 -3.95 -18.57
C LEU A 384 19.83 -3.96 -18.07
N SER A 385 19.49 -4.80 -17.11
CA SER A 385 18.15 -4.84 -16.49
C SER A 385 18.27 -4.89 -14.97
N GLY A 386 17.15 -4.65 -14.26
CA GLY A 386 17.10 -4.69 -12.80
C GLY A 386 17.68 -3.46 -12.11
N ILE A 387 17.69 -2.31 -12.80
CA ILE A 387 18.15 -1.04 -12.23
C ILE A 387 17.08 -0.54 -11.26
N SER A 388 17.46 -0.30 -10.01
CA SER A 388 16.52 0.18 -9.00
C SER A 388 16.02 1.59 -9.33
N SER A 389 14.73 1.83 -9.09
CA SER A 389 14.12 3.16 -9.13
C SER A 389 14.35 3.98 -7.85
N ASP A 390 15.03 3.41 -6.84
CA ASP A 390 15.33 4.08 -5.57
C ASP A 390 16.39 5.18 -5.70
N THR A 391 17.26 5.09 -6.72
CA THR A 391 18.25 6.13 -7.00
C THR A 391 17.55 7.32 -7.68
N PRO A 392 17.69 8.55 -7.17
CA PRO A 392 17.14 9.75 -7.82
C PRO A 392 17.48 9.80 -9.32
N GLN A 393 16.50 10.16 -10.14
CA GLN A 393 16.63 10.09 -11.60
C GLN A 393 17.83 10.89 -12.10
N ASP A 394 18.04 12.10 -11.60
CA ASP A 394 19.17 12.96 -11.94
C ASP A 394 20.53 12.29 -11.65
N GLN A 395 20.63 11.63 -10.50
CA GLN A 395 21.82 10.88 -10.11
C GLN A 395 22.02 9.65 -11.00
N LEU A 396 20.96 8.92 -11.33
CA LEU A 396 21.00 7.76 -12.23
C LEU A 396 21.45 8.19 -13.64
N GLU A 397 20.90 9.29 -14.14
CA GLU A 397 21.28 9.89 -15.42
C GLU A 397 22.74 10.33 -15.43
N GLU A 398 23.22 10.99 -14.38
CA GLU A 398 24.61 11.43 -14.27
C GLU A 398 25.57 10.23 -14.25
N GLN A 399 25.27 9.19 -13.47
CA GLN A 399 26.05 7.96 -13.40
C GLN A 399 26.11 7.25 -14.75
N LEU A 400 24.97 7.14 -15.44
CA LEU A 400 24.92 6.54 -16.78
C LEU A 400 25.71 7.37 -17.79
N ARG A 401 25.50 8.69 -17.83
CA ARG A 401 26.25 9.60 -18.72
C ARG A 401 27.74 9.57 -18.45
N ALA A 402 28.15 9.48 -17.19
CA ALA A 402 29.55 9.37 -16.81
C ALA A 402 30.15 8.05 -17.30
N ALA A 403 29.50 6.92 -17.02
CA ALA A 403 29.95 5.60 -17.46
C ALA A 403 30.08 5.51 -18.98
N VAL A 404 29.09 6.04 -19.73
CA VAL A 404 29.11 6.03 -21.20
C VAL A 404 30.20 6.97 -21.74
N ARG A 405 30.38 8.15 -21.17
CA ARG A 405 31.42 9.09 -21.60
C ARG A 405 32.81 8.53 -21.38
N ASP A 406 33.07 7.97 -20.20
CA ASP A 406 34.37 7.40 -19.84
C ASP A 406 34.67 6.18 -20.72
N TRP A 407 33.67 5.33 -20.97
CA TRP A 407 33.78 4.25 -21.95
C TRP A 407 34.07 4.78 -23.38
N ALA A 408 33.36 5.82 -23.82
CA ALA A 408 33.51 6.38 -25.16
C ALA A 408 34.89 7.01 -25.41
N SER A 409 35.57 7.51 -24.37
CA SER A 409 36.96 7.97 -24.50
C SER A 409 37.94 6.85 -24.85
N ASP A 410 37.65 5.62 -24.41
CA ASP A 410 38.48 4.44 -24.68
C ASP A 410 38.05 3.69 -25.97
N ALA A 411 36.87 4.00 -26.54
CA ALA A 411 36.29 3.36 -27.72
C ALA A 411 35.70 4.39 -28.74
N PRO A 412 36.53 5.19 -29.44
CA PRO A 412 36.10 6.40 -30.16
C PRO A 412 35.35 6.16 -31.47
N ARG A 413 35.20 4.91 -31.93
CA ARG A 413 34.55 4.59 -33.23
C ARG A 413 33.03 4.38 -33.13
N GLY A 414 32.46 4.55 -31.95
CA GLY A 414 31.05 4.25 -31.67
C GLY A 414 30.83 2.75 -31.44
N LEU A 415 29.60 2.39 -31.07
CA LEU A 415 29.21 0.99 -30.91
C LEU A 415 28.60 0.49 -32.22
N GLU A 416 29.25 -0.48 -32.84
CA GLU A 416 28.72 -1.22 -33.98
C GLU A 416 28.36 -2.64 -33.52
N LEU A 417 27.13 -3.06 -33.79
CA LEU A 417 26.59 -4.36 -33.41
C LEU A 417 26.29 -5.15 -34.66
N CYS A 418 26.66 -6.43 -34.67
CA CYS A 418 26.40 -7.36 -35.77
C CYS A 418 25.31 -8.33 -35.34
N LEU A 419 24.24 -8.44 -36.13
CA LEU A 419 23.21 -9.46 -35.93
C LEU A 419 23.69 -10.79 -36.50
N GLU A 420 23.56 -11.87 -35.72
CA GLU A 420 23.95 -13.21 -36.12
C GLU A 420 22.71 -14.06 -36.46
N GLY A 421 22.73 -15.35 -36.13
CA GLY A 421 21.59 -16.23 -36.30
C GLY A 421 20.47 -15.97 -35.29
N VAL A 422 19.28 -16.43 -35.64
CA VAL A 422 18.15 -16.50 -34.71
C VAL A 422 18.23 -17.79 -33.92
N ASP A 423 17.87 -17.71 -32.65
CA ASP A 423 17.84 -18.85 -31.74
C ASP A 423 16.61 -18.74 -30.83
N THR A 424 16.33 -19.82 -30.11
CA THR A 424 15.30 -19.85 -29.07
C THR A 424 15.85 -20.43 -27.78
N ARG A 425 15.34 -19.95 -26.64
CA ARG A 425 15.64 -20.55 -25.34
C ARG A 425 14.41 -21.30 -24.85
N THR A 426 14.39 -22.61 -25.05
CA THR A 426 13.48 -23.48 -24.30
C THR A 426 14.04 -23.72 -22.88
N PRO A 427 13.25 -23.55 -21.79
CA PRO A 427 11.84 -23.16 -21.69
C PRO A 427 11.69 -21.80 -20.96
N ARG A 428 12.23 -20.68 -21.47
CA ARG A 428 12.05 -19.36 -20.85
C ARG A 428 11.06 -18.50 -21.66
N PHE A 429 9.95 -18.11 -21.02
CA PHE A 429 8.81 -17.34 -21.57
C PHE A 429 9.16 -15.90 -22.03
N PHE A 430 10.35 -15.40 -21.68
CA PHE A 430 10.73 -13.98 -21.78
C PHE A 430 11.55 -13.69 -23.00
N GLN A 431 11.99 -14.74 -23.65
CA GLN A 431 12.67 -14.59 -24.90
C GLN A 431 12.61 -15.92 -25.57
N PHE A 432 11.44 -16.16 -26.13
CA PHE A 432 11.26 -17.37 -26.86
C PHE A 432 12.13 -17.31 -28.09
N MET A 433 12.11 -16.21 -28.85
CA MET A 433 12.90 -16.04 -30.06
C MET A 433 13.66 -14.72 -30.09
N PHE A 434 14.94 -14.80 -30.43
CA PHE A 434 15.84 -13.67 -30.48
C PHE A 434 16.91 -13.85 -31.53
N ALA A 435 17.43 -12.75 -32.05
CA ALA A 435 18.65 -12.75 -32.84
C ALA A 435 19.84 -12.63 -31.90
N HIS A 436 20.82 -13.51 -32.03
CA HIS A 436 22.11 -13.33 -31.38
C HIS A 436 22.76 -12.04 -31.91
N VAL A 437 23.44 -11.34 -31.02
CA VAL A 437 24.27 -10.20 -31.38
C VAL A 437 25.71 -10.60 -31.10
N GLU A 438 26.61 -10.36 -32.05
CA GLU A 438 28.03 -10.67 -31.85
C GLU A 438 28.54 -9.99 -30.58
N ALA A 439 29.03 -10.78 -29.63
CA ALA A 439 29.60 -10.30 -28.38
C ALA A 439 31.00 -9.70 -28.63
N ASN A 440 31.04 -8.50 -29.20
CA ASN A 440 32.29 -7.82 -29.48
C ASN A 440 32.85 -7.08 -28.25
N ALA A 441 34.16 -6.78 -28.28
CA ALA A 441 34.87 -6.16 -27.18
C ALA A 441 34.29 -4.79 -26.77
N HIS A 442 33.71 -4.04 -27.71
CA HIS A 442 33.12 -2.73 -27.44
C HIS A 442 31.79 -2.84 -26.69
N LEU A 443 30.92 -3.79 -27.06
CA LEU A 443 29.67 -4.06 -26.35
C LEU A 443 29.93 -4.58 -24.92
N LEU A 444 30.84 -5.54 -24.79
CA LEU A 444 31.18 -6.12 -23.49
C LEU A 444 31.81 -5.10 -22.54
N SER A 445 32.68 -4.22 -23.06
CA SER A 445 33.26 -3.13 -22.26
C SER A 445 32.23 -2.07 -21.88
N LEU A 446 31.29 -1.73 -22.76
CA LEU A 446 30.20 -0.80 -22.43
C LEU A 446 29.33 -1.36 -21.31
N ARG A 447 28.92 -2.64 -21.43
CA ARG A 447 28.14 -3.30 -20.39
C ARG A 447 28.90 -3.32 -19.06
N ALA A 448 30.18 -3.69 -19.07
CA ALA A 448 30.97 -3.73 -17.86
C ALA A 448 31.05 -2.35 -17.17
N ALA A 449 31.23 -1.27 -17.95
CA ALA A 449 31.25 0.09 -17.44
C ALA A 449 29.90 0.50 -16.83
N VAL A 450 28.79 0.27 -17.55
CA VAL A 450 27.45 0.65 -17.07
C VAL A 450 27.01 -0.23 -15.89
N ARG A 451 27.30 -1.54 -15.90
CA ARG A 451 27.04 -2.45 -14.78
C ARG A 451 27.80 -2.02 -13.53
N ALA A 452 29.07 -1.64 -13.65
CA ALA A 452 29.85 -1.15 -12.52
C ALA A 452 29.29 0.17 -11.95
N ALA A 453 28.73 1.04 -12.80
CA ALA A 453 28.17 2.32 -12.39
C ALA A 453 26.78 2.20 -11.76
N LEU A 454 25.90 1.39 -12.34
CA LEU A 454 24.47 1.34 -11.96
C LEU A 454 24.13 0.16 -11.05
N LEU A 455 24.98 -0.87 -10.99
CA LEU A 455 24.80 -2.07 -10.15
C LEU A 455 26.10 -2.41 -9.38
N PRO A 456 26.61 -1.51 -8.52
CA PRO A 456 27.91 -1.68 -7.87
C PRO A 456 28.02 -2.97 -7.04
N ASP A 457 26.93 -3.41 -6.42
CA ASP A 457 26.89 -4.64 -5.60
C ASP A 457 27.00 -5.93 -6.42
N GLN A 458 26.88 -5.85 -7.74
CA GLN A 458 26.95 -6.99 -8.66
C GLN A 458 28.29 -7.05 -9.41
N LYS A 459 29.25 -6.17 -9.07
CA LYS A 459 30.52 -6.01 -9.81
C LYS A 459 31.39 -7.27 -9.81
N ASP A 460 31.45 -8.00 -8.71
CA ASP A 460 32.33 -9.17 -8.54
C ASP A 460 31.63 -10.51 -8.85
N LYS A 461 30.36 -10.48 -9.24
CA LYS A 461 29.61 -11.69 -9.61
C LYS A 461 29.85 -12.04 -11.08
N PRO A 462 29.84 -13.34 -11.45
CA PRO A 462 29.92 -13.74 -12.84
C PRO A 462 28.86 -13.01 -13.69
N ASP A 463 29.24 -12.61 -14.90
CA ASP A 463 28.35 -11.99 -15.87
C ASP A 463 28.03 -13.00 -16.96
N ASP A 464 26.83 -13.57 -16.93
CA ASP A 464 26.32 -14.53 -17.91
C ASP A 464 25.70 -13.83 -19.13
N TYR A 465 26.23 -12.65 -19.48
CA TYR A 465 25.69 -11.80 -20.53
C TYR A 465 25.70 -12.49 -21.89
N MET A 466 24.50 -12.65 -22.45
CA MET A 466 24.29 -13.04 -23.83
C MET A 466 23.63 -11.87 -24.55
N PRO A 467 24.36 -11.10 -25.36
CA PRO A 467 23.78 -10.01 -26.13
C PRO A 467 22.86 -10.56 -27.24
N HIS A 468 21.66 -10.00 -27.32
CA HIS A 468 20.64 -10.46 -28.23
C HIS A 468 19.65 -9.33 -28.54
N LEU A 469 18.96 -9.44 -29.68
CA LEU A 469 17.83 -8.61 -30.05
C LEU A 469 16.55 -9.45 -29.94
N SER A 470 15.61 -9.03 -29.09
CA SER A 470 14.33 -9.73 -28.93
C SER A 470 13.53 -9.64 -30.22
N LEU A 471 13.04 -10.78 -30.72
CA LEU A 471 12.20 -10.83 -31.92
C LEU A 471 10.76 -11.20 -31.59
N ALA A 472 10.55 -12.09 -30.62
CA ALA A 472 9.22 -12.45 -30.15
C ALA A 472 9.24 -12.96 -28.69
N TYR A 473 8.14 -12.71 -28.00
CA TYR A 473 7.81 -13.26 -26.68
C TYR A 473 6.59 -14.20 -26.84
N GLY A 474 6.56 -15.33 -26.12
CA GLY A 474 5.48 -16.33 -26.24
C GLY A 474 5.88 -17.73 -25.75
N THR A 475 4.97 -18.71 -25.86
CA THR A 475 5.15 -20.07 -25.30
C THR A 475 4.97 -21.24 -26.25
N GLN A 476 4.36 -21.05 -27.42
CA GLN A 476 3.97 -22.14 -28.32
C GLN A 476 4.65 -22.02 -29.69
N GLY A 477 5.03 -23.16 -30.29
CA GLY A 477 5.43 -23.22 -31.71
C GLY A 477 6.85 -22.72 -32.09
N ALA A 478 7.79 -22.56 -31.15
CA ALA A 478 9.14 -21.98 -31.40
C ALA A 478 9.83 -22.64 -32.56
N GLN A 479 9.91 -23.97 -32.49
CA GLN A 479 10.76 -24.69 -33.41
C GLN A 479 10.16 -24.61 -34.81
N GLU A 480 8.83 -24.70 -34.95
CA GLU A 480 8.14 -24.55 -36.22
C GLU A 480 8.29 -23.12 -36.81
N LEU A 481 8.25 -22.09 -35.96
CA LEU A 481 8.48 -20.69 -36.35
C LEU A 481 9.95 -20.44 -36.74
N ILE A 482 10.94 -20.94 -35.98
CA ILE A 482 12.36 -20.88 -36.37
C ILE A 482 12.57 -21.62 -37.69
N ASP A 483 12.03 -22.83 -37.82
CA ASP A 483 12.20 -23.64 -39.02
C ASP A 483 11.60 -22.89 -40.22
N SER A 484 10.46 -22.19 -40.04
CA SER A 484 9.88 -21.32 -41.08
C SER A 484 10.77 -20.12 -41.45
N LEU A 485 11.53 -19.58 -40.49
CA LEU A 485 12.47 -18.48 -40.69
C LEU A 485 13.82 -18.93 -41.29
N THR A 486 14.22 -20.20 -41.11
CA THR A 486 15.57 -20.73 -41.40
C THR A 486 15.64 -21.81 -42.50
N LEU A 487 14.52 -22.41 -42.93
CA LEU A 487 14.51 -23.45 -43.98
C LEU A 487 14.91 -22.91 -45.36
N ASN A 488 15.90 -23.60 -45.95
CA ASN A 488 16.41 -23.43 -47.31
C ASN A 488 16.04 -24.69 -48.12
N GLU A 489 14.98 -24.65 -48.92
CA GLU A 489 14.76 -25.71 -49.93
C GLU A 489 14.45 -25.13 -51.31
N GLY A 490 15.51 -24.97 -52.11
CA GLY A 490 15.51 -25.37 -53.53
C GLY A 490 14.46 -24.79 -54.49
N ALA A 491 13.92 -23.59 -54.28
CA ALA A 491 13.21 -22.88 -55.35
C ALA A 491 14.19 -21.97 -56.08
N SER A 492 14.42 -22.26 -57.36
CA SER A 492 15.19 -21.42 -58.27
C SER A 492 14.85 -19.95 -58.10
N GLU A 493 15.85 -19.08 -58.20
CA GLU A 493 15.77 -17.62 -58.17
C GLU A 493 14.64 -17.07 -59.06
N ASP A 494 13.43 -17.01 -58.53
CA ASP A 494 12.40 -16.10 -58.97
C ASP A 494 11.28 -16.10 -57.92
N THR A 495 11.21 -15.07 -57.09
CA THR A 495 9.91 -14.46 -56.76
C THR A 495 10.07 -13.14 -56.02
N ARG A 496 9.36 -12.15 -56.57
CA ARG A 496 9.19 -10.78 -56.11
C ARG A 496 8.48 -10.69 -54.77
N ALA A 497 8.78 -9.59 -54.06
CA ALA A 497 8.03 -9.04 -52.95
C ALA A 497 6.51 -9.22 -53.11
N THR A 498 5.90 -9.87 -52.11
CA THR A 498 4.44 -9.86 -51.91
C THR A 498 4.11 -9.07 -50.65
N ARG A 499 2.86 -8.62 -50.57
CA ARG A 499 2.38 -7.53 -49.71
C ARG A 499 2.19 -7.90 -48.23
N ASP A 500 2.69 -9.06 -47.82
CA ASP A 500 2.74 -9.54 -46.44
C ASP A 500 4.21 -9.44 -46.00
N GLY A 501 4.48 -8.87 -44.81
CA GLY A 501 5.82 -8.50 -44.33
C GLY A 501 6.90 -9.60 -44.37
N PRO A 502 8.16 -9.28 -43.99
CA PRO A 502 9.28 -10.22 -44.12
C PRO A 502 9.00 -11.51 -43.35
N ARG A 503 8.91 -12.64 -44.07
CA ARG A 503 8.62 -13.97 -43.52
C ARG A 503 9.89 -14.78 -43.20
N ARG A 504 11.07 -14.17 -43.31
CA ARG A 504 12.38 -14.84 -43.21
C ARG A 504 13.40 -13.96 -42.51
N TRP A 505 14.35 -14.59 -41.83
CA TRP A 505 15.51 -13.91 -41.26
C TRP A 505 16.58 -13.71 -42.34
N GLU A 506 16.80 -12.45 -42.72
CA GLU A 506 17.79 -12.06 -43.76
C GLU A 506 18.89 -11.15 -43.20
N HIS A 507 18.96 -11.00 -41.87
CA HIS A 507 19.81 -10.01 -41.21
C HIS A 507 21.10 -10.59 -40.61
N THR A 508 21.40 -11.88 -40.82
CA THR A 508 22.68 -12.47 -40.42
C THR A 508 23.85 -11.73 -41.08
N GLY A 509 24.79 -11.24 -40.28
CA GLY A 509 25.94 -10.45 -40.72
C GLY A 509 25.64 -8.97 -40.95
N ARG A 510 24.40 -8.50 -40.72
CA ARG A 510 24.05 -7.08 -40.84
C ARG A 510 24.53 -6.32 -39.62
N THR A 511 25.21 -5.20 -39.85
CA THR A 511 25.69 -4.33 -38.77
C THR A 511 24.86 -3.06 -38.65
N PHE A 512 24.74 -2.54 -37.44
CA PHE A 512 24.13 -1.24 -37.16
C PHE A 512 24.87 -0.51 -36.05
N ARG A 513 24.73 0.81 -36.03
CA ARG A 513 25.35 1.66 -35.00
C ARG A 513 24.36 2.04 -33.91
N VAL A 514 24.91 2.32 -32.73
CA VAL A 514 24.19 2.94 -31.62
C VAL A 514 24.88 4.25 -31.29
N THR A 515 24.16 5.37 -31.40
CA THR A 515 24.75 6.73 -31.39
C THR A 515 24.35 7.61 -30.21
N GLY A 516 23.40 7.20 -29.35
CA GLY A 516 22.96 8.04 -28.21
C GLY A 516 22.11 7.34 -27.14
N VAL A 517 21.74 8.11 -26.10
CA VAL A 517 20.87 7.74 -24.97
C VAL A 517 19.80 8.82 -24.77
N GLU A 518 18.52 8.44 -24.65
CA GLU A 518 17.38 9.36 -24.42
C GLU A 518 16.66 9.08 -23.08
N LEU A 519 16.22 10.13 -22.36
CA LEU A 519 15.54 10.12 -21.05
C LEU A 519 14.44 11.20 -20.98
N TRP A 520 13.33 10.95 -20.25
CA TRP A 520 12.16 11.86 -20.14
C TRP A 520 11.70 12.06 -18.67
N ALA A 521 11.22 13.27 -18.29
CA ALA A 521 10.69 13.61 -16.95
C ALA A 521 9.53 14.65 -16.99
N CYS A 522 8.54 14.62 -16.06
CA CYS A 522 7.36 15.52 -16.06
C CYS A 522 6.78 15.87 -14.66
N VAL A 523 5.99 16.97 -14.52
CA VAL A 523 5.39 17.44 -13.24
C VAL A 523 3.88 17.72 -13.31
N LEU A 524 3.12 17.24 -12.33
CA LEU A 524 1.67 17.47 -12.19
C LEU A 524 1.36 18.69 -11.32
N VAL A 525 0.50 19.59 -11.83
CA VAL A 525 0.04 20.78 -11.12
C VAL A 525 -1.47 20.74 -10.89
N THR A 526 -1.87 20.88 -9.62
CA THR A 526 -3.27 21.04 -9.20
C THR A 526 -3.53 22.48 -8.78
N CYS A 527 -4.53 23.13 -9.36
CA CYS A 527 -4.90 24.51 -9.03
C CYS A 527 -6.41 24.74 -9.17
N ASP A 528 -6.96 25.74 -8.46
CA ASP A 528 -8.37 26.06 -8.62
C ASP A 528 -8.65 26.61 -10.04
N PRO A 529 -9.90 26.53 -10.53
CA PRO A 529 -10.19 26.85 -11.93
C PRO A 529 -9.81 28.29 -12.32
N ALA A 530 -9.89 29.25 -11.40
CA ALA A 530 -9.55 30.64 -11.70
C ALA A 530 -8.03 30.81 -11.83
N VAL A 531 -7.24 30.14 -10.98
CA VAL A 531 -5.78 30.09 -11.09
C VAL A 531 -5.35 29.30 -12.33
N LYS A 532 -6.01 28.18 -12.66
CA LYS A 532 -5.74 27.42 -13.88
C LYS A 532 -5.95 28.24 -15.15
N GLN A 533 -7.00 29.07 -15.20
CA GLN A 533 -7.23 29.98 -16.31
C GLN A 533 -6.11 31.01 -16.45
N ILE A 534 -5.58 31.53 -15.34
CA ILE A 534 -4.42 32.44 -15.34
C ILE A 534 -3.16 31.72 -15.86
N LEU A 535 -2.95 30.44 -15.51
CA LEU A 535 -1.80 29.64 -15.98
C LEU A 535 -1.86 29.28 -17.47
N LEU A 536 -3.04 28.92 -17.97
CA LEU A 536 -3.25 28.68 -19.40
C LEU A 536 -2.98 29.95 -20.22
N GLN A 537 -3.41 31.10 -19.71
CA GLN A 537 -3.21 32.40 -20.37
C GLN A 537 -1.75 32.87 -20.32
N LEU A 538 -0.99 32.42 -19.32
CA LEU A 538 0.46 32.60 -19.23
C LEU A 538 1.22 31.65 -20.19
N ASP A 539 0.74 30.43 -20.41
CA ASP A 539 1.30 29.48 -21.40
C ASP A 539 1.10 29.98 -22.84
N GLU A 540 -0.07 30.54 -23.15
CA GLU A 540 -0.33 31.13 -24.47
C GLU A 540 0.53 32.39 -24.76
N ASN A 541 0.80 33.21 -23.75
CA ASN A 541 1.66 34.40 -23.88
C ASN A 541 3.17 34.10 -23.75
N SER A 542 3.56 32.85 -23.47
CA SER A 542 4.97 32.45 -23.27
C SER A 542 5.75 32.21 -24.58
N GLY A 543 5.12 32.40 -25.74
CA GLY A 543 5.74 32.29 -27.05
C GLY A 543 6.04 30.83 -27.45
N ARG A 544 7.23 30.57 -28.01
CA ARG A 544 7.57 29.27 -28.65
C ARG A 544 7.84 28.12 -27.68
N ARG A 545 8.10 28.38 -26.40
CA ARG A 545 8.31 27.33 -25.39
C ARG A 545 7.09 27.26 -24.49
N ARG A 546 6.08 26.56 -25.02
CA ARG A 546 4.97 26.09 -24.19
C ARG A 546 5.52 25.16 -23.13
N PHE A 547 5.00 25.30 -21.94
CA PHE A 547 5.42 24.56 -20.77
C PHE A 547 4.35 23.60 -20.27
N ILE A 548 3.11 23.73 -20.75
CA ILE A 548 2.06 22.75 -20.47
C ILE A 548 2.25 21.56 -21.43
N ILE A 549 2.55 20.39 -20.86
CA ILE A 549 2.73 19.11 -21.56
C ILE A 549 1.36 18.46 -21.84
N SER A 550 0.41 18.58 -20.91
CA SER A 550 -0.96 18.05 -21.10
C SER A 550 -1.98 18.76 -20.20
N ASP A 551 -3.17 19.06 -20.71
CA ASP A 551 -4.31 19.59 -19.93
C ASP A 551 -5.25 18.42 -19.56
N LEU A 552 -5.45 18.18 -18.26
CA LEU A 552 -6.04 16.93 -17.78
C LEU A 552 -7.54 17.05 -17.42
N ASP A 553 -7.94 18.04 -16.63
CA ASP A 553 -9.35 18.29 -16.23
C ASP A 553 -9.56 19.70 -15.63
N GLU A 554 -10.76 20.09 -15.16
CA GLU A 554 -11.08 21.44 -14.64
C GLU A 554 -10.10 22.01 -13.58
N THR A 555 -9.32 21.18 -12.88
CA THR A 555 -8.38 21.62 -11.82
C THR A 555 -6.94 21.08 -11.96
N HIS A 556 -6.61 20.32 -13.02
CA HIS A 556 -5.28 19.68 -13.18
C HIS A 556 -4.65 19.89 -14.57
N VAL A 557 -3.32 20.09 -14.59
CA VAL A 557 -2.47 20.16 -15.81
C VAL A 557 -1.07 19.53 -15.55
N LEU A 558 -0.49 18.86 -16.55
CA LEU A 558 0.91 18.41 -16.55
C LEU A 558 1.78 19.45 -17.24
N ILE A 559 2.87 19.85 -16.59
CA ILE A 559 3.82 20.82 -17.11
C ILE A 559 5.24 20.28 -17.07
N SER A 560 6.10 20.91 -17.85
CA SER A 560 7.53 20.64 -17.84
C SER A 560 8.15 21.07 -16.50
N PRO A 561 9.08 20.29 -15.90
CA PRO A 561 9.65 20.58 -14.58
C PRO A 561 10.29 21.98 -14.47
N ASP A 562 10.81 22.52 -15.56
CA ASP A 562 11.46 23.85 -15.63
C ASP A 562 10.49 25.03 -15.52
N ALA A 563 9.19 24.79 -15.67
CA ALA A 563 8.18 25.85 -15.56
C ALA A 563 7.52 25.96 -14.19
N VAL A 564 7.76 25.01 -13.27
CA VAL A 564 7.12 24.93 -11.96
C VAL A 564 7.35 26.18 -11.13
N GLU A 565 8.57 26.70 -11.12
CA GLU A 565 8.93 27.85 -10.29
C GLU A 565 8.46 29.18 -10.87
N ARG A 566 8.31 29.24 -12.20
CA ARG A 566 7.68 30.36 -12.90
C ARG A 566 6.17 30.40 -12.64
N VAL A 567 5.55 29.22 -12.54
CA VAL A 567 4.11 29.05 -12.27
C VAL A 567 3.75 29.34 -10.81
N ARG A 568 4.69 29.15 -9.87
CA ARG A 568 4.50 29.38 -8.43
C ARG A 568 4.57 30.84 -7.98
N GLN A 569 5.18 31.72 -8.78
CA GLN A 569 5.30 33.16 -8.51
C GLN A 569 4.10 33.92 -9.06
#